data_AF-A0A9E2PAP7-F1
#
_entry.id   AF-A0A9E2PAP7-F1
#
_cell.length_a   1.000
_cell.length_b   1.000
_cell.length_c   1.000
_cell.angle_alpha   90.00
_cell.angle_beta   90.00
_cell.angle_gamma   90.00
#
_symmetry.space_group_name_H-M   'P 1'
#
loop_
_entity.id
_entity.type
_entity.pdbx_description
1 polymer ?
#
loop_
_entity_poly.entity_id
_entity_poly.type
_entity_poly.pdbx_seq_one_letter_code
_entity_poly.pdbx_strand_id
1 'polypeptide(L)'
;SGEIDLYAEYTGTALTAILNAPVIADPEDVLQFVSDKYMKQYDLMWLKPFGFNNTYAITVRAADAKKNKWKRISDIAGFAHKLDAGFTSEFAERPDGYPGIQKAYNLSFKTIRDLDPSLMYEAIHNKKVDVICAFTTDGRI
;
A
#
# COMPACT_ATOMS: atom_id res chain seq x y z
N SER A 1 -1.75 25.02 15.14
CA SER A 1 -1.03 26.30 15.02
C SER A 1 -1.63 27.25 13.98
N GLY A 2 -2.56 26.81 13.12
CA GLY A 2 -3.17 27.69 12.10
C GLY A 2 -2.17 28.13 11.02
N GLU A 3 -1.05 27.42 10.87
CA GLU A 3 0.03 27.77 9.94
C GLU A 3 -0.21 27.24 8.52
N ILE A 4 -1.21 26.36 8.35
CA ILE A 4 -1.59 25.73 7.07
C ILE A 4 -3.11 25.78 6.94
N ASP A 5 -3.59 26.35 5.85
CA ASP A 5 -5.03 26.46 5.55
C ASP A 5 -5.57 25.28 4.73
N LEU A 6 -4.71 24.60 3.97
CA LEU A 6 -5.10 23.46 3.12
C LEU A 6 -3.91 22.53 2.87
N TYR A 7 -4.15 21.21 2.93
CA TYR A 7 -3.20 20.19 2.50
C TYR A 7 -3.94 18.94 1.99
N ALA A 8 -3.21 18.04 1.32
CA ALA A 8 -3.73 16.75 0.89
C ALA A 8 -3.54 15.70 1.99
N GLU A 9 -4.61 15.02 2.37
CA GLU A 9 -4.61 13.94 3.35
C GLU A 9 -5.24 12.67 2.77
N TYR A 10 -4.82 11.52 3.27
CA TYR A 10 -5.38 10.22 2.96
C TYR A 10 -6.43 9.84 4.00
N THR A 11 -7.61 9.45 3.53
CA THR A 11 -8.75 9.08 4.38
C THR A 11 -8.41 7.92 5.34
N GLY A 12 -7.60 6.95 4.90
CA GLY A 12 -7.13 5.84 5.74
C GLY A 12 -6.20 6.28 6.89
N THR A 13 -5.29 7.23 6.63
CA THR A 13 -4.41 7.83 7.65
C THR A 13 -5.24 8.61 8.66
N ALA A 14 -6.17 9.44 8.19
CA ALA A 14 -7.07 10.20 9.04
C ALA A 14 -7.93 9.28 9.95
N LEU A 15 -8.45 8.19 9.40
CA LEU A 15 -9.25 7.21 10.14
C LEU A 15 -8.45 6.53 11.25
N THR A 16 -7.26 6.03 10.92
CA THR A 16 -6.51 5.13 11.81
C THR A 16 -5.53 5.87 12.71
N ALA A 17 -4.72 6.77 12.17
CA ALA A 17 -3.66 7.45 12.92
C ALA A 17 -4.16 8.65 13.72
N ILE A 18 -5.18 9.37 13.22
CA ILE A 18 -5.67 10.59 13.86
C ILE A 18 -6.92 10.31 14.69
N LEU A 19 -7.93 9.66 14.10
CA LEU A 19 -9.19 9.37 14.79
C LEU A 19 -9.15 8.08 15.64
N ASN A 20 -8.10 7.25 15.50
CA ASN A 20 -7.96 5.96 16.19
C ASN A 20 -9.20 5.06 16.04
N ALA A 21 -9.83 5.09 14.86
CA ALA A 21 -11.04 4.34 14.56
C ALA A 21 -10.72 2.98 13.90
N PRO A 22 -11.62 1.97 14.04
CA PRO A 22 -11.49 0.71 13.32
C PRO A 22 -11.48 0.92 11.80
N VAL A 23 -10.79 0.02 11.09
CA VAL A 23 -10.73 0.05 9.62
C VAL A 23 -12.13 -0.15 9.03
N ILE A 24 -12.52 0.77 8.15
CA ILE A 24 -13.73 0.70 7.33
C ILE A 24 -13.30 0.31 5.91
N ALA A 25 -13.95 -0.70 5.32
CA ALA A 25 -13.53 -1.25 4.03
C ALA A 25 -14.00 -0.42 2.83
N ASP A 26 -15.20 0.16 2.93
CA ASP A 26 -15.78 0.94 1.85
C ASP A 26 -15.20 2.37 1.82
N PRO A 27 -14.61 2.82 0.69
CA PRO A 27 -13.98 4.14 0.60
C PRO A 27 -14.95 5.32 0.80
N GLU A 28 -16.22 5.18 0.39
CA GLU A 28 -17.24 6.22 0.56
C GLU A 28 -17.61 6.33 2.03
N ASP A 29 -17.80 5.19 2.70
CA ASP A 29 -18.06 5.15 4.15
C ASP A 29 -16.89 5.74 4.96
N VAL A 30 -15.64 5.43 4.59
CA VAL A 30 -14.46 6.03 5.24
C VAL A 30 -14.51 7.55 5.07
N LEU A 31 -14.70 8.04 3.83
CA LEU A 31 -14.72 9.48 3.54
C LEU A 31 -15.80 10.20 4.34
N GLN A 32 -17.02 9.65 4.38
CA GLN A 32 -18.12 10.22 5.13
C GLN A 32 -17.79 10.29 6.63
N PHE A 33 -17.27 9.19 7.19
CA PHE A 33 -16.90 9.12 8.60
C PHE A 33 -15.82 10.14 8.98
N VAL A 34 -14.73 10.23 8.21
CA VAL A 34 -13.64 11.17 8.52
C VAL A 34 -14.10 12.61 8.35
N SER A 35 -14.91 12.91 7.32
CA SER A 35 -15.46 14.26 7.09
C SER A 35 -16.28 14.74 8.28
N ASP A 36 -17.20 13.88 8.76
CA ASP A 36 -18.07 14.21 9.90
C ASP A 36 -17.29 14.39 11.21
N LYS A 37 -16.26 13.56 11.44
CA LYS A 37 -15.44 13.65 12.64
C LYS A 37 -14.54 14.87 12.64
N TYR A 38 -13.92 15.18 11.50
CA TYR A 38 -13.03 16.33 11.38
C TYR A 38 -13.77 17.64 11.51
N MET A 39 -14.96 17.75 10.90
CA MET A 39 -15.79 18.94 11.05
C MET A 39 -16.18 19.15 12.52
N LYS A 40 -16.60 18.09 13.21
CA LYS A 40 -17.07 18.19 14.61
C LYS A 40 -15.94 18.42 15.62
N GLN A 41 -14.76 17.85 15.41
CA GLN A 41 -13.68 17.88 16.40
C GLN A 41 -12.68 19.00 16.16
N TYR A 42 -12.49 19.41 14.90
CA TYR A 42 -11.39 20.29 14.50
C TYR A 42 -11.85 21.50 13.67
N ASP A 43 -13.15 21.61 13.34
CA ASP A 43 -13.69 22.61 12.41
C ASP A 43 -12.97 22.58 11.04
N LEU A 44 -12.60 21.37 10.60
CA LEU A 44 -11.91 21.13 9.34
C LEU A 44 -12.83 20.44 8.34
N MET A 45 -12.86 20.97 7.11
CA MET A 45 -13.67 20.45 6.02
C MET A 45 -12.85 19.58 5.07
N TRP A 46 -13.34 18.37 4.80
CA TRP A 46 -12.82 17.53 3.72
C TRP A 46 -13.45 17.91 2.38
N LEU A 47 -12.63 18.05 1.35
CA LEU A 47 -13.07 18.33 -0.02
C LEU A 47 -13.26 17.04 -0.82
N LYS A 48 -13.76 17.17 -2.06
CA LYS A 48 -13.93 16.01 -2.96
C LYS A 48 -12.58 15.28 -3.16
N PRO A 49 -12.57 13.93 -3.11
CA PRO A 49 -11.37 13.15 -3.30
C PRO A 49 -10.87 13.24 -4.74
N PHE A 50 -9.57 13.02 -4.95
CA PHE A 50 -8.93 13.06 -6.27
C PHE A 50 -9.29 11.87 -7.18
N GLY A 51 -10.05 10.89 -6.69
CA GLY A 51 -10.52 9.75 -7.48
C GLY A 51 -9.50 8.63 -7.68
N PHE A 52 -8.41 8.61 -6.91
CA PHE A 52 -7.45 7.50 -6.89
C PHE A 52 -7.36 6.89 -5.49
N ASN A 53 -7.03 5.60 -5.44
CA ASN A 53 -6.70 4.90 -4.21
C ASN A 53 -5.19 4.66 -4.20
N ASN A 54 -4.46 5.37 -3.34
CA ASN A 54 -3.04 5.16 -3.09
C ASN A 54 -2.89 4.13 -1.97
N THR A 55 -2.79 2.86 -2.35
CA THR A 55 -2.66 1.75 -1.42
C THR A 55 -1.42 0.93 -1.76
N TYR A 56 -1.00 0.09 -0.81
CA TYR A 56 0.10 -0.82 -1.04
C TYR A 56 -0.24 -1.83 -2.13
N ALA A 57 0.71 -2.04 -3.02
CA ALA A 57 0.73 -3.09 -4.01
C ALA A 57 2.03 -3.88 -3.90
N ILE A 58 2.04 -5.09 -4.47
CA ILE A 58 3.29 -5.77 -4.82
C ILE A 58 3.54 -5.62 -6.30
N THR A 59 4.79 -5.42 -6.69
CA THR A 59 5.19 -5.26 -8.08
C THR A 59 6.25 -6.29 -8.45
N VAL A 60 6.24 -6.67 -9.72
CA VAL A 60 7.18 -7.60 -10.33
C VAL A 60 7.71 -6.97 -11.62
N ARG A 61 8.82 -7.48 -12.14
CA ARG A 61 9.30 -7.03 -13.47
C ARG A 61 8.27 -7.34 -14.54
N ALA A 62 8.04 -6.39 -15.45
CA ALA A 62 7.10 -6.56 -16.57
C ALA A 62 7.40 -7.79 -17.43
N ALA A 63 8.68 -8.12 -17.65
CA ALA A 63 9.10 -9.31 -18.37
C ALA A 63 8.65 -10.61 -17.69
N ASP A 64 8.73 -10.67 -16.36
CA ASP A 64 8.34 -11.85 -15.57
C ASP A 64 6.82 -11.98 -15.50
N ALA A 65 6.10 -10.87 -15.33
CA ALA A 65 4.65 -10.85 -15.41
C ALA A 65 4.16 -11.36 -16.77
N LYS A 66 4.74 -10.87 -17.88
CA LYS A 66 4.38 -11.31 -19.24
C LYS A 66 4.70 -12.78 -19.47
N LYS A 67 5.89 -13.24 -19.05
CA LYS A 67 6.33 -14.63 -19.21
C LYS A 67 5.43 -15.62 -18.46
N ASN A 68 5.05 -15.27 -17.24
CA ASN A 68 4.25 -16.14 -16.37
C ASN A 68 2.74 -15.85 -16.42
N LYS A 69 2.32 -14.88 -17.25
CA LYS A 69 0.93 -14.41 -17.39
C LYS A 69 0.32 -13.89 -16.07
N TRP A 70 1.13 -13.31 -15.20
CA TRP A 70 0.68 -12.72 -13.94
C TRP A 70 0.02 -11.37 -14.18
N LYS A 71 -1.21 -11.20 -13.66
CA LYS A 71 -1.96 -9.93 -13.67
C LYS A 71 -2.50 -9.56 -12.29
N ARG A 72 -2.62 -10.54 -11.38
CA ARG A 72 -3.18 -10.40 -10.04
C ARG A 72 -2.25 -11.04 -9.02
N ILE A 73 -2.39 -10.64 -7.76
CA ILE A 73 -1.65 -11.25 -6.63
C ILE A 73 -1.91 -12.76 -6.56
N SER A 74 -3.15 -13.18 -6.83
CA SER A 74 -3.54 -14.60 -6.88
C SER A 74 -2.74 -15.43 -7.90
N ASP A 75 -2.28 -14.81 -8.99
CA ASP A 75 -1.53 -15.52 -10.03
C ASP A 75 -0.09 -15.82 -9.58
N ILE A 76 0.41 -15.04 -8.61
CA ILE A 76 1.76 -15.16 -8.03
C ILE A 76 1.78 -16.11 -6.84
N ALA A 77 0.66 -16.25 -6.11
CA ALA A 77 0.59 -17.02 -4.86
C ALA A 77 1.17 -18.44 -4.97
N GLY A 78 0.89 -19.15 -6.06
CA GLY A 78 1.43 -20.49 -6.33
C GLY A 78 2.94 -20.55 -6.60
N PHE A 79 3.58 -19.42 -6.90
CA PHE A 79 5.01 -19.29 -7.18
C PHE A 79 5.80 -18.60 -6.08
N ALA A 80 5.13 -17.92 -5.14
CA ALA A 80 5.75 -17.06 -4.15
C ALA A 80 6.88 -17.74 -3.37
N HIS A 81 6.72 -19.02 -3.01
CA HIS A 81 7.73 -19.83 -2.32
C HIS A 81 9.05 -20.02 -3.08
N LYS A 82 9.12 -19.60 -4.36
CA LYS A 82 10.33 -19.61 -5.20
C LYS A 82 10.93 -18.22 -5.40
N LEU A 83 10.22 -17.17 -5.01
CA LEU A 83 10.56 -15.78 -5.31
C LEU A 83 11.17 -15.13 -4.07
N ASP A 84 12.22 -14.33 -4.29
CA ASP A 84 12.82 -13.49 -3.26
C ASP A 84 12.12 -12.13 -3.25
N ALA A 85 11.59 -11.70 -2.11
CA ALA A 85 10.91 -10.42 -1.96
C ALA A 85 11.80 -9.38 -1.26
N GLY A 86 11.61 -8.11 -1.61
CA GLY A 86 12.26 -6.97 -0.97
C GLY A 86 11.22 -5.92 -0.57
N PHE A 87 11.00 -5.71 0.72
CA PHE A 87 9.98 -4.82 1.25
C PHE A 87 10.61 -3.78 2.17
N THR A 88 9.94 -2.64 2.32
CA THR A 88 10.27 -1.71 3.41
C THR A 88 9.85 -2.33 4.74
N SER A 89 10.54 -1.98 5.84
CA SER A 89 10.15 -2.42 7.19
C SER A 89 8.68 -2.09 7.48
N GLU A 90 8.22 -0.90 7.07
CA GLU A 90 6.82 -0.48 7.25
C GLU A 90 5.84 -1.45 6.56
N PHE A 91 6.06 -1.76 5.27
CA PHE A 91 5.16 -2.67 4.57
C PHE A 91 5.23 -4.09 5.15
N ALA A 92 6.39 -4.53 5.62
CA ALA A 92 6.58 -5.85 6.20
C ALA A 92 5.82 -6.03 7.54
N GLU A 93 5.67 -4.97 8.33
CA GLU A 93 5.12 -5.04 9.70
C GLU A 93 3.66 -4.63 9.80
N ARG A 94 3.20 -3.72 8.92
CA ARG A 94 1.85 -3.17 9.00
C ARG A 94 0.75 -4.24 8.81
N PRO A 95 -0.33 -4.25 9.60
CA PRO A 95 -1.44 -5.19 9.42
C PRO A 95 -2.09 -5.12 8.03
N ASP A 96 -2.16 -3.94 7.44
CA ASP A 96 -2.64 -3.67 6.07
C ASP A 96 -1.53 -3.77 4.99
N GLY A 97 -0.31 -4.14 5.39
CA GLY A 97 0.83 -4.41 4.51
C GLY A 97 0.97 -5.89 4.13
N TYR A 98 2.19 -6.43 4.20
CA TYR A 98 2.49 -7.82 3.89
C TYR A 98 1.65 -8.84 4.70
N PRO A 99 1.51 -8.71 6.04
CA PRO A 99 0.63 -9.58 6.82
C PRO A 99 -0.80 -9.68 6.28
N GLY A 100 -1.37 -8.55 5.85
CA GLY A 100 -2.72 -8.48 5.28
C GLY A 100 -2.83 -9.28 3.98
N ILE A 101 -1.91 -9.06 3.03
CA ILE A 101 -1.93 -9.79 1.75
C ILE A 101 -1.51 -11.25 1.89
N GLN A 102 -0.62 -11.57 2.83
CA GLN A 102 -0.25 -12.94 3.15
C GLN A 102 -1.48 -13.72 3.60
N LYS A 103 -2.29 -13.16 4.49
CA LYS A 103 -3.54 -13.78 4.96
C LYS A 103 -4.59 -13.88 3.87
N ALA A 104 -4.76 -12.84 3.05
CA ALA A 104 -5.79 -12.79 2.02
C ALA A 104 -5.51 -13.75 0.85
N TYR A 105 -4.24 -13.93 0.47
CA TYR A 105 -3.85 -14.68 -0.73
C TYR A 105 -3.03 -15.94 -0.46
N ASN A 106 -2.82 -16.32 0.80
CA ASN A 106 -1.90 -17.39 1.21
C ASN A 106 -0.48 -17.21 0.61
N LEU A 107 -0.01 -15.97 0.65
CA LEU A 107 1.17 -15.52 -0.08
C LEU A 107 2.43 -15.59 0.79
N SER A 108 3.23 -16.65 0.63
CA SER A 108 4.49 -16.83 1.37
C SER A 108 5.70 -16.80 0.43
N PHE A 109 6.57 -15.81 0.58
CA PHE A 109 7.78 -15.68 -0.23
C PHE A 109 8.92 -16.55 0.29
N LYS A 110 9.87 -16.90 -0.60
CA LYS A 110 11.05 -17.70 -0.22
C LYS A 110 11.92 -16.95 0.80
N THR A 111 12.20 -15.69 0.51
CA THR A 111 12.88 -14.77 1.42
C THR A 111 12.19 -13.42 1.36
N ILE A 112 12.27 -12.68 2.47
CA ILE A 112 11.81 -11.29 2.55
C ILE A 112 13.00 -10.51 3.10
N ARG A 113 13.48 -9.55 2.31
CA ARG A 113 14.58 -8.66 2.69
C ARG A 113 14.03 -7.29 3.00
N ASP A 114 14.49 -6.71 4.09
CA ASP A 114 14.26 -5.30 4.36
C ASP A 114 15.09 -4.45 3.38
N LEU A 115 14.44 -3.55 2.68
CA LEU A 115 15.04 -2.67 1.69
C LEU A 115 14.63 -1.22 1.94
N ASP A 116 15.61 -0.32 1.84
CA ASP A 116 15.36 1.10 1.77
C ASP A 116 14.48 1.43 0.53
N PRO A 117 13.47 2.31 0.67
CA PRO A 117 12.58 2.68 -0.43
C PRO A 117 13.29 3.20 -1.70
N SER A 118 14.46 3.81 -1.55
CA SER A 118 15.29 4.31 -2.66
C SER A 118 15.96 3.17 -3.44
N LEU A 119 16.20 2.02 -2.81
CA LEU A 119 16.93 0.89 -3.38
C LEU A 119 16.01 -0.19 -3.97
N MET A 120 14.73 -0.21 -3.63
CA MET A 120 13.80 -1.26 -4.06
C MET A 120 13.73 -1.41 -5.59
N TYR A 121 13.61 -0.30 -6.32
CA TYR A 121 13.49 -0.30 -7.79
C TYR A 121 14.78 -0.74 -8.47
N GLU A 122 15.94 -0.34 -7.93
CA GLU A 122 17.23 -0.83 -8.40
C GLU A 122 17.38 -2.33 -8.11
N ALA A 123 17.01 -2.78 -6.91
CA ALA A 123 17.11 -4.17 -6.51
C ALA A 123 16.28 -5.10 -7.40
N ILE A 124 15.04 -4.72 -7.72
CA ILE A 124 14.20 -5.52 -8.62
C ILE A 124 14.68 -5.46 -10.07
N HIS A 125 15.16 -4.29 -10.54
CA HIS A 125 15.73 -4.15 -11.88
C HIS A 125 16.97 -5.03 -12.07
N ASN A 126 17.88 -5.02 -11.09
CA ASN A 126 19.12 -5.79 -11.07
C ASN A 126 18.92 -7.26 -10.64
N LYS A 127 17.67 -7.73 -10.52
CA LYS A 127 17.31 -9.11 -10.14
C LYS A 127 17.92 -9.57 -8.82
N LYS A 128 18.12 -8.64 -7.87
CA LYS A 128 18.50 -8.94 -6.48
C LYS A 128 17.33 -9.51 -5.68
N VAL A 129 16.12 -9.13 -6.07
CA VAL A 129 14.82 -9.62 -5.61
C VAL A 129 13.88 -9.74 -6.83
N ASP A 130 12.82 -10.52 -6.71
CA ASP A 130 11.81 -10.77 -7.73
C ASP A 130 10.53 -9.95 -7.56
N VAL A 131 10.23 -9.59 -6.31
CA VAL A 131 9.03 -8.87 -5.90
C VAL A 131 9.41 -7.73 -4.97
N ILE A 132 8.82 -6.56 -5.14
CA ILE A 132 8.92 -5.45 -4.19
C ILE A 132 7.54 -4.94 -3.79
N CYS A 133 7.47 -4.18 -2.69
CA CYS A 133 6.29 -3.38 -2.39
C CYS A 133 6.36 -2.05 -3.14
N ALA A 134 5.20 -1.53 -3.50
CA ALA A 134 5.08 -0.20 -4.08
C ALA A 134 3.72 0.40 -3.72
N PHE A 135 3.52 1.63 -4.16
CA PHE A 135 2.23 2.30 -4.09
C PHE A 135 1.53 2.20 -5.45
N THR A 136 0.20 2.02 -5.47
CA THR A 136 -0.60 1.97 -6.72
C THR A 136 -0.48 3.24 -7.58
N THR A 137 -0.02 4.35 -7.00
CA THR A 137 0.22 5.62 -7.68
C THR A 137 1.70 6.01 -7.72
N ASP A 138 2.62 5.07 -7.52
CA ASP A 138 4.05 5.36 -7.59
C ASP A 138 4.45 5.68 -9.04
N GLY A 139 4.99 6.88 -9.27
CA GLY A 139 5.38 7.35 -10.60
C GLY A 139 6.56 6.60 -11.23
N ARG A 140 7.17 5.66 -10.50
CA ARG A 140 8.23 4.77 -10.99
C ARG A 140 7.68 3.47 -11.61
N ILE A 141 6.38 3.21 -11.53
CA ILE A 141 5.68 2.03 -12.10
C ILE A 141 5.19 2.31 -13.51
#